data_AF-A0A0P6Y441-F1
#
_entry.id   AF-A0A0P6Y441-F1
#
_cell.length_a   1.000
_cell.length_b   1.000
_cell.length_c   1.000
_cell.angle_alpha   90.00
_cell.angle_beta   90.00
_cell.angle_gamma   90.00
#
_symmetry.space_group_name_H-M   'P 1'
#
loop_
_entity.id
_entity.type
_entity.pdbx_description
1 polymer ?
#
loop_
_entity_poly.entity_id
_entity_poly.type
_entity_poly.pdbx_seq_one_letter_code
_entity_poly.pdbx_strand_id
1 'polypeptide(L)'
;MITLTLHITPRWQRLYRSNPRDWQREDLECCTNPELEGLCKLLGIAHTGTKAQRITRMLNSLAVRVELASWPNVDSQDWQLNNTIVAELQKRYKRARLVELAKQSGSIHWLNKHGIITGLLAWREGCRQRGQEFDQAYRAAIKLLPIKAKQLVMDI
;
A
#
# COMPACT_ATOMS: atom_id res chain seq x y z
N MET A 1 -9.77 3.94 20.78
CA MET A 1 -10.98 3.98 19.92
C MET A 1 -10.61 4.81 18.69
N ILE A 2 -10.42 4.19 17.52
CA ILE A 2 -10.05 4.93 16.30
C ILE A 2 -11.35 5.50 15.73
N THR A 3 -11.58 6.80 15.90
CA THR A 3 -12.69 7.48 15.25
C THR A 3 -12.37 7.57 13.76
N LEU A 4 -12.88 6.61 12.99
CA LEU A 4 -12.86 6.66 11.53
C LEU A 4 -13.90 7.68 11.07
N THR A 5 -13.48 8.93 10.84
CA THR A 5 -14.32 9.88 10.11
C THR A 5 -14.34 9.46 8.65
N LEU A 6 -15.32 8.61 8.31
CA LEU A 6 -15.49 8.07 6.97
C LEU A 6 -16.11 9.14 6.05
N HIS A 7 -15.27 9.95 5.44
CA HIS A 7 -15.67 10.78 4.30
C HIS A 7 -15.75 9.89 3.06
N ILE A 8 -16.89 9.23 2.91
CA ILE A 8 -17.18 8.34 1.78
C ILE A 8 -17.76 9.19 0.66
N THR A 9 -17.00 9.36 -0.41
CA THR A 9 -17.46 10.02 -1.64
C THR A 9 -17.51 9.02 -2.79
N PRO A 10 -18.33 9.28 -3.84
CA PRO A 10 -18.36 8.45 -5.05
C PRO A 10 -16.96 8.16 -5.61
N ARG A 11 -16.10 9.18 -5.59
CA ARG A 11 -14.74 9.10 -6.11
C ARG A 11 -13.86 8.17 -5.28
N TRP A 12 -13.92 8.30 -3.96
CA TRP A 12 -13.19 7.42 -3.06
C TRP A 12 -13.63 5.97 -3.25
N GLN A 13 -14.92 5.72 -3.38
CA GLN A 13 -15.46 4.37 -3.60
C GLN A 13 -15.02 3.77 -4.93
N ARG A 14 -15.02 4.58 -6.00
CA ARG A 14 -14.51 4.16 -7.30
C ARG A 14 -13.06 3.69 -7.18
N LEU A 15 -12.20 4.48 -6.52
CA LEU A 15 -10.80 4.12 -6.33
C LEU A 15 -10.65 2.90 -5.41
N TYR A 16 -11.35 2.88 -4.28
CA TYR A 16 -11.36 1.76 -3.33
C TYR A 16 -11.78 0.42 -3.97
N ARG A 17 -12.73 0.44 -4.93
CA ARG A 17 -13.18 -0.75 -5.67
C ARG A 17 -12.31 -1.09 -6.90
N SER A 18 -11.43 -0.19 -7.31
CA SER A 18 -10.56 -0.39 -8.49
C SER A 18 -9.20 -0.99 -8.12
N ASN A 19 -8.49 -1.50 -9.12
CA ASN A 19 -7.14 -2.01 -8.93
C ASN A 19 -6.16 -0.86 -8.71
N PRO A 20 -5.41 -0.81 -7.58
CA PRO A 20 -4.48 0.28 -7.32
C PRO A 20 -3.36 0.44 -8.35
N ARG A 21 -3.07 -0.60 -9.15
CA ARG A 21 -2.07 -0.52 -10.22
C ARG A 21 -2.47 0.44 -11.34
N ASP A 22 -3.76 0.69 -11.49
CA ASP A 22 -4.29 1.50 -12.60
C ASP A 22 -4.44 2.98 -12.21
N TRP A 23 -4.23 3.32 -10.93
CA TRP A 23 -4.40 4.68 -10.43
C TRP A 23 -3.37 5.63 -11.04
N GLN A 24 -3.88 6.71 -11.65
CA GLN A 24 -3.04 7.78 -12.18
C GLN A 24 -2.97 8.97 -11.22
N ARG A 25 -2.03 9.88 -11.47
CA ARG A 25 -1.87 11.09 -10.66
C ARG A 25 -3.14 11.94 -10.66
N GLU A 26 -3.76 12.07 -11.82
CA GLU A 26 -4.95 12.90 -12.07
C GLU A 26 -6.14 12.41 -11.25
N ASP A 27 -6.30 11.08 -11.13
CA ASP A 27 -7.33 10.47 -10.30
C ASP A 27 -7.15 10.84 -8.81
N LEU A 28 -5.90 10.84 -8.34
CA LEU A 28 -5.55 11.12 -6.94
C LEU A 28 -5.57 12.62 -6.62
N GLU A 29 -5.23 13.48 -7.58
CA GLU A 29 -5.30 14.94 -7.40
C GLU A 29 -6.73 15.44 -7.21
N CYS A 30 -7.70 14.70 -7.74
CA CYS A 30 -9.11 14.97 -7.55
C CYS A 30 -9.63 14.55 -6.16
N CYS A 31 -8.85 13.81 -5.37
CA CYS A 31 -9.27 13.39 -4.03
C CYS A 31 -9.09 14.49 -2.97
N THR A 32 -9.95 14.47 -1.97
CA THR A 32 -9.78 15.30 -0.76
C THR A 32 -8.63 14.77 0.11
N ASN A 33 -8.12 15.58 1.04
CA ASN A 33 -7.08 15.13 1.95
C ASN A 33 -7.48 13.91 2.80
N PRO A 34 -8.69 13.85 3.39
CA PRO A 34 -9.16 12.66 4.12
C PRO A 34 -9.25 11.41 3.25
N GLU A 35 -9.67 11.55 1.99
CA GLU A 35 -9.74 10.44 1.03
C GLU A 35 -8.35 9.86 0.76
N LEU A 36 -7.37 10.72 0.47
CA LEU A 36 -5.99 10.30 0.25
C LEU A 36 -5.38 9.66 1.48
N GLU A 37 -5.73 10.14 2.68
CA GLU A 37 -5.33 9.50 3.93
C GLU A 37 -5.90 8.08 4.03
N GLY A 38 -7.19 7.91 3.72
CA GLY A 38 -7.86 6.61 3.67
C GLY A 38 -7.22 5.65 2.65
N LEU A 39 -6.90 6.14 1.45
CA LEU A 39 -6.21 5.35 0.42
C LEU A 39 -4.79 4.97 0.84
N CYS A 40 -4.03 5.86 1.49
CA CYS A 40 -2.73 5.52 2.07
C CYS A 40 -2.85 4.42 3.15
N LYS A 41 -3.88 4.49 4.02
CA LYS A 41 -4.14 3.47 5.04
C LYS A 41 -4.54 2.14 4.43
N LEU A 42 -5.37 2.15 3.38
CA LEU A 42 -5.73 0.96 2.60
C LEU A 42 -4.51 0.32 1.94
N LEU A 43 -3.59 1.14 1.43
CA LEU A 43 -2.31 0.67 0.93
C LEU A 43 -1.34 0.31 2.06
N GLY A 44 -1.64 0.56 3.33
CA GLY A 44 -0.72 0.28 4.44
C GLY A 44 0.59 1.09 4.39
N ILE A 45 0.59 2.26 3.74
CA ILE A 45 1.74 3.17 3.65
C ILE A 45 1.56 4.37 4.59
N ALA A 46 2.63 5.14 4.80
CA ALA A 46 2.57 6.36 5.62
C ALA A 46 1.56 7.37 5.05
N HIS A 47 0.72 7.93 5.91
CA HIS A 47 -0.41 8.80 5.53
C HIS A 47 -0.26 10.25 6.04
N THR A 48 0.91 10.63 6.54
CA THR A 48 1.25 11.99 6.98
C THR A 48 1.88 12.82 5.84
N GLY A 49 1.90 14.14 6.02
CA GLY A 49 2.48 15.11 5.09
C GLY A 49 1.45 15.84 4.22
N THR A 50 1.93 16.60 3.24
CA THR A 50 1.10 17.36 2.31
C THR A 50 0.36 16.45 1.32
N LYS A 51 -0.69 16.97 0.68
CA LYS A 51 -1.42 16.28 -0.39
C LYS A 51 -0.49 15.73 -1.47
N ALA A 52 0.39 16.58 -2.00
CA ALA A 52 1.35 16.21 -3.04
C ALA A 52 2.31 15.10 -2.57
N GLN A 53 2.78 15.17 -1.32
CA GLN A 53 3.64 14.14 -0.75
C GLN A 53 2.93 12.79 -0.63
N ARG A 54 1.64 12.76 -0.25
CA ARG A 54 0.84 11.52 -0.21
C ARG A 54 0.68 10.92 -1.60
N ILE A 55 0.32 11.73 -2.60
CA ILE A 55 0.15 11.27 -4.00
C ILE A 55 1.45 10.66 -4.52
N THR A 56 2.56 11.37 -4.39
CA THR A 56 3.88 10.85 -4.80
C THR A 56 4.23 9.56 -4.07
N ARG A 57 3.96 9.46 -2.76
CA ARG A 57 4.22 8.24 -1.99
C ARG A 57 3.36 7.07 -2.46
N MET A 58 2.09 7.30 -2.77
CA MET A 58 1.21 6.27 -3.34
C MET A 58 1.76 5.75 -4.66
N LEU A 59 2.02 6.63 -5.62
CA LEU A 59 2.54 6.25 -6.94
C LEU A 59 3.88 5.51 -6.84
N ASN A 60 4.81 6.00 -6.01
CA ASN A 60 6.08 5.30 -5.77
C ASN A 60 5.87 3.91 -5.16
N SER A 61 4.98 3.79 -4.17
CA SER A 61 4.69 2.50 -3.53
C SER A 61 4.05 1.51 -4.50
N LEU A 62 3.19 1.99 -5.41
CA LEU A 62 2.54 1.17 -6.43
C LEU A 62 3.56 0.67 -7.45
N ALA A 63 4.46 1.55 -7.92
CA ALA A 63 5.54 1.17 -8.82
C ALA A 63 6.44 0.09 -8.21
N VAL A 64 6.85 0.24 -6.94
CA VAL A 64 7.64 -0.78 -6.24
C VAL A 64 6.87 -2.09 -6.09
N ARG A 65 5.56 -2.05 -5.81
CA ARG A 65 4.75 -3.27 -5.73
C ARG A 65 4.62 -3.99 -7.05
N VAL A 66 4.46 -3.27 -8.16
CA VAL A 66 4.42 -3.86 -9.50
C VAL A 66 5.73 -4.56 -9.80
N GLU A 67 6.85 -3.90 -9.54
CA GLU A 67 8.20 -4.47 -9.71
C GLU A 67 8.39 -5.76 -8.90
N LEU A 68 7.85 -5.78 -7.68
CA LEU A 68 7.96 -6.92 -6.77
C LEU A 68 6.83 -7.94 -6.92
N ALA A 69 5.81 -7.71 -7.75
CA ALA A 69 4.60 -8.51 -7.77
C ALA A 69 4.80 -9.95 -8.26
N SER A 70 5.79 -10.18 -9.12
CA SER A 70 6.11 -11.51 -9.66
C SER A 70 6.78 -12.42 -8.63
N TRP A 71 7.18 -11.89 -7.48
CA TRP A 71 7.88 -12.65 -6.44
C TRP A 71 6.89 -13.12 -5.38
N PRO A 72 6.95 -14.40 -4.95
CA PRO A 72 6.04 -14.92 -3.94
C PRO A 72 6.01 -14.03 -2.71
N ASN A 73 4.84 -13.91 -2.07
CA ASN A 73 4.81 -13.44 -0.70
C ASN A 73 5.54 -14.46 0.15
N VAL A 74 6.42 -13.96 1.00
CA VAL A 74 7.21 -14.81 1.86
C VAL A 74 6.68 -14.62 3.25
N ASP A 75 6.18 -15.73 3.82
CA ASP A 75 5.93 -15.79 5.23
C ASP A 75 7.28 -15.84 5.96
N SER A 76 7.35 -15.15 7.09
CA SER A 76 8.45 -15.20 8.05
C SER A 76 8.85 -16.63 8.48
N GLN A 77 7.97 -17.62 8.34
CA GLN A 77 8.21 -18.99 8.79
C GLN A 77 8.93 -19.91 7.79
N ASP A 78 8.89 -19.63 6.48
CA ASP A 78 9.55 -20.46 5.46
C ASP A 78 10.94 -19.92 5.10
N TRP A 79 11.92 -20.25 5.95
CA TRP A 79 13.30 -19.77 5.78
C TRP A 79 13.95 -20.24 4.46
N GLN A 80 13.61 -21.43 3.94
CA GLN A 80 14.22 -21.95 2.71
C GLN A 80 13.70 -21.21 1.48
N LEU A 81 12.39 -20.98 1.40
CA LEU A 81 11.78 -20.19 0.33
C LEU A 81 12.30 -18.74 0.36
N ASN A 82 12.42 -18.16 1.56
CA ASN A 82 13.00 -16.83 1.77
C ASN A 82 14.40 -16.70 1.16
N ASN A 83 15.32 -17.61 1.48
CA ASN A 83 16.68 -17.53 0.93
C ASN A 83 16.72 -17.76 -0.58
N THR A 84 15.86 -18.64 -1.10
CA THR A 84 15.77 -18.88 -2.54
C THR A 84 15.32 -17.63 -3.29
N ILE A 85 14.25 -16.97 -2.83
CA ILE A 85 13.75 -15.73 -3.42
C ILE A 85 14.80 -14.62 -3.34
N VAL A 86 15.46 -14.48 -2.18
CA VAL A 86 16.51 -13.48 -2.00
C VAL A 86 17.68 -13.73 -2.96
N ALA A 87 18.12 -14.98 -3.12
CA ALA A 87 19.18 -15.34 -4.05
C ALA A 87 18.81 -15.02 -5.51
N GLU A 88 17.58 -15.31 -5.93
CA GLU A 88 17.11 -14.99 -7.27
C GLU A 88 17.00 -13.47 -7.50
N LEU A 89 16.49 -12.72 -6.53
CA LEU A 89 16.47 -11.25 -6.56
C LEU A 89 17.89 -10.66 -6.62
N GLN A 90 18.84 -11.27 -5.92
CA GLN A 90 20.25 -10.88 -6.02
C GLN A 90 20.83 -11.13 -7.41
N LYS A 91 20.41 -12.17 -8.14
CA LYS A 91 20.86 -12.36 -9.54
C LYS A 91 20.19 -11.34 -10.47
N ARG A 92 18.89 -11.09 -10.28
CA ARG A 92 18.07 -10.25 -11.18
C ARG A 92 18.40 -8.76 -11.13
N TYR A 93 18.68 -8.23 -9.94
CA TYR A 93 18.80 -6.79 -9.74
C TYR A 93 20.24 -6.35 -9.47
N LYS A 94 20.65 -5.21 -10.02
CA LYS A 94 21.86 -4.51 -9.56
C LYS A 94 21.57 -3.81 -8.23
N ARG A 95 22.60 -3.61 -7.40
CA ARG A 95 22.44 -2.93 -6.10
C ARG A 95 21.84 -1.52 -6.25
N ALA A 96 22.25 -0.77 -7.26
CA ALA A 96 21.73 0.58 -7.52
C ALA A 96 20.20 0.58 -7.66
N ARG A 97 19.64 -0.34 -8.44
CA ARG A 97 18.19 -0.49 -8.62
C ARG A 97 17.48 -0.85 -7.32
N LEU A 98 18.07 -1.74 -6.51
CA LEU A 98 17.50 -2.08 -5.19
C LEU A 98 17.48 -0.88 -4.24
N VAL A 99 18.52 -0.04 -4.27
CA VAL A 99 18.57 1.20 -3.49
C VAL A 99 17.50 2.18 -3.94
N GLU A 100 17.27 2.33 -5.25
CA GLU A 100 16.19 3.17 -5.79
C GLU A 100 14.81 2.71 -5.29
N LEU A 101 14.51 1.42 -5.44
CA LEU A 101 13.25 0.83 -4.97
C LEU A 101 13.07 1.05 -3.46
N ALA A 102 14.14 0.85 -2.68
CA ALA A 102 14.10 1.04 -1.23
C ALA A 102 13.88 2.51 -0.83
N LYS A 103 14.48 3.46 -1.54
CA LYS A 103 14.20 4.89 -1.32
C LYS A 103 12.76 5.26 -1.70
N GLN A 104 12.26 4.74 -2.81
CA GLN A 104 10.88 4.99 -3.27
C GLN A 104 9.83 4.46 -2.28
N SER A 105 10.08 3.29 -1.69
CA SER A 105 9.20 2.66 -0.71
C SER A 105 9.36 3.22 0.71
N GLY A 106 10.47 3.92 0.98
CA GLY A 106 10.88 4.33 2.33
C GLY A 106 11.42 3.18 3.18
N SER A 107 11.86 2.08 2.56
CA SER A 107 12.48 0.95 3.26
C SER A 107 13.98 1.17 3.50
N ILE A 108 14.58 0.23 4.24
CA ILE A 108 16.01 0.23 4.54
C ILE A 108 16.83 0.12 3.24
N HIS A 109 17.76 1.06 3.02
CA HIS A 109 18.52 1.17 1.77
C HIS A 109 20.04 1.25 1.97
N TRP A 110 20.53 1.40 3.20
CA TRP A 110 21.96 1.53 3.52
C TRP A 110 22.67 0.19 3.74
N LEU A 111 21.93 -0.92 3.74
CA LEU A 111 22.50 -2.26 3.93
C LEU A 111 23.19 -2.80 2.67
N ASN A 112 23.76 -4.01 2.82
CA ASN A 112 24.19 -4.82 1.68
C ASN A 112 23.00 -5.29 0.85
N LYS A 113 23.28 -5.92 -0.31
CA LYS A 113 22.25 -6.31 -1.27
C LYS A 113 21.18 -7.24 -0.65
N HIS A 114 21.62 -8.19 0.17
CA HIS A 114 20.74 -9.10 0.90
C HIS A 114 19.79 -8.31 1.80
N GLY A 115 20.33 -7.46 2.68
CA GLY A 115 19.52 -6.69 3.63
C GLY A 115 18.53 -5.74 2.97
N ILE A 116 18.87 -5.14 1.83
CA ILE A 116 17.94 -4.30 1.06
C ILE A 116 16.78 -5.13 0.51
N ILE A 117 17.06 -6.30 -0.07
CA ILE A 117 16.02 -7.20 -0.60
C ILE A 117 15.09 -7.66 0.51
N THR A 118 15.64 -8.14 1.62
CA THR A 118 14.85 -8.56 2.78
C THR A 118 14.00 -7.41 3.30
N GLY A 119 14.55 -6.20 3.37
CA GLY A 119 13.82 -4.99 3.76
C GLY A 119 12.68 -4.63 2.81
N LEU A 120 12.86 -4.78 1.49
CA LEU A 120 11.82 -4.56 0.49
C LEU A 120 10.69 -5.59 0.57
N LEU A 121 11.03 -6.86 0.76
CA LEU A 121 10.04 -7.94 0.92
C LEU A 121 9.25 -7.76 2.22
N ALA A 122 9.92 -7.47 3.34
CA ALA A 122 9.29 -7.18 4.62
C ALA A 122 8.41 -5.91 4.55
N TRP A 123 8.86 -4.86 3.86
CA TRP A 123 8.05 -3.66 3.64
C TRP A 123 6.77 -3.98 2.86
N ARG A 124 6.88 -4.75 1.76
CA ARG A 124 5.73 -5.13 0.93
C ARG A 124 4.71 -5.90 1.74
N GLU A 125 5.17 -6.86 2.53
CA GLU A 125 4.33 -7.70 3.38
C GLU A 125 3.68 -6.90 4.52
N GLY A 126 4.45 -6.07 5.22
CA GLY A 126 3.90 -5.20 6.26
C GLY A 126 2.87 -4.21 5.72
N CYS A 127 3.02 -3.72 4.49
CA CYS A 127 1.99 -2.90 3.87
C CYS A 127 0.72 -3.70 3.53
N ARG A 128 0.86 -4.94 3.05
CA ARG A 128 -0.26 -5.84 2.79
C ARG A 128 -1.05 -6.08 4.07
N GLN A 129 -0.37 -6.43 5.16
CA GLN A 129 -0.98 -6.67 6.46
C GLN A 129 -1.75 -5.44 6.98
N ARG A 130 -1.10 -4.27 7.06
CA ARG A 130 -1.75 -3.04 7.51
C ARG A 130 -2.96 -2.64 6.65
N GLY A 131 -2.86 -2.84 5.34
CA GLY A 131 -3.95 -2.60 4.41
C GLY A 131 -5.15 -3.51 4.66
N GLN A 132 -4.91 -4.80 4.93
CA GLN A 132 -5.95 -5.77 5.28
C GLN A 132 -6.60 -5.45 6.62
N GLU A 133 -5.82 -5.09 7.63
CA GLU A 133 -6.33 -4.66 8.94
C GLU A 133 -7.24 -3.43 8.79
N PHE A 134 -6.82 -2.46 7.99
CA PHE A 134 -7.64 -1.28 7.69
C PHE A 134 -8.93 -1.64 6.93
N ASP A 135 -8.85 -2.48 5.90
CA ASP A 135 -10.02 -2.92 5.12
C ASP A 135 -11.04 -3.66 5.99
N GLN A 136 -10.56 -4.56 6.87
CA GLN A 136 -11.40 -5.27 7.83
C GLN A 136 -12.09 -4.31 8.79
N ALA A 137 -11.34 -3.37 9.38
CA ALA A 137 -11.90 -2.35 10.27
C ALA A 137 -12.92 -1.45 9.54
N TYR A 138 -12.63 -1.07 8.30
CA TYR A 138 -13.51 -0.28 7.45
C TYR A 138 -14.84 -1.01 7.17
N ARG A 139 -14.77 -2.28 6.74
CA ARG A 139 -15.96 -3.12 6.49
C ARG A 139 -16.76 -3.37 7.76
N ALA A 140 -16.11 -3.58 8.89
CA ALA A 140 -16.79 -3.72 10.18
C ALA A 140 -17.52 -2.43 10.57
N ALA A 141 -16.90 -1.27 10.37
CA ALA A 141 -17.52 0.02 10.64
C ALA A 141 -18.76 0.27 9.75
N ILE A 142 -18.70 -0.07 8.45
CA ILE A 142 -19.87 0.04 7.56
C ILE A 142 -21.04 -0.81 8.05
N LYS A 143 -20.78 -2.03 8.52
CA LYS A 143 -21.84 -2.92 9.04
C LYS A 143 -22.58 -2.33 10.24
N LEU A 144 -21.93 -1.46 11.01
CA LEU A 144 -22.52 -0.81 12.18
C LEU A 144 -23.30 0.48 11.84
N LEU A 145 -23.22 0.97 10.60
CA LEU A 145 -23.97 2.16 10.19
C LEU A 145 -25.49 1.91 10.14
N PRO A 146 -26.32 2.91 10.52
CA PRO A 146 -27.77 2.85 10.32
C PRO A 146 -28.14 2.62 8.85
N ILE A 147 -29.26 1.94 8.58
CA ILE A 147 -29.66 1.53 7.21
C ILE A 147 -29.70 2.72 6.23
N LYS A 148 -30.23 3.88 6.64
CA LYS A 148 -30.25 5.11 5.82
C LYS A 148 -28.85 5.63 5.45
N ALA A 149 -27.88 5.46 6.35
CA ALA A 149 -26.49 5.81 6.08
C ALA A 149 -25.78 4.75 5.23
N LYS A 150 -26.21 3.48 5.29
CA LYS A 150 -25.71 2.40 4.41
C LYS A 150 -26.17 2.59 2.96
N GLN A 151 -27.43 2.97 2.73
CA GLN A 151 -27.95 3.24 1.38
C GLN A 151 -27.14 4.35 0.69
N LEU A 152 -26.83 5.44 1.40
CA LEU A 152 -25.98 6.52 0.89
C LEU A 152 -24.54 6.07 0.53
N VAL A 153 -24.07 4.99 1.16
CA VAL A 153 -22.75 4.38 0.93
C VAL A 153 -22.80 3.26 -0.13
N MET A 154 -23.98 2.73 -0.45
CA MET A 154 -24.12 1.61 -1.41
C MET A 154 -24.67 2.06 -2.78
N ASP A 155 -25.47 3.12 -2.81
CA ASP A 155 -26.15 3.63 -4.02
C ASP A 155 -25.31 4.66 -4.82
N ILE A 156 -24.01 4.70 -4.56
CA ILE A 156 -23.00 5.55 -5.21
C ILE A 156 -21.81 4.67 -5.65
#